data_AF-A0A7C3W957-F1
#
_entry.id   AF-A0A7C3W957-F1
#
_cell.length_a   1.000
_cell.length_b   1.000
_cell.length_c   1.000
_cell.angle_alpha   90.00
_cell.angle_beta   90.00
_cell.angle_gamma   90.00
#
_symmetry.space_group_name_H-M   'P 1'
#
loop_
_entity.id
_entity.type
_entity.pdbx_description
1 polymer ?
#
loop_
_entity_poly.entity_id
_entity_poly.type
_entity_poly.pdbx_seq_one_letter_code
_entity_poly.pdbx_strand_id
1 'polypeptide(L)'
;ASGFVQWAGIVLWADDFWNNIVIGRRIAKEGMTNAEEITDITPQTKVATVLERYPQTLEVFLRYGFAPLANPVLRKTMARVVTIEQACRREGVDLQALLRDLRKAAGLEAEQPTPSEVARELAAKSETPFHSDPSQATDFTEKLIWAALEGCYDPEIPDANIVELGLVYGVRWDKEKGVAEIRMTLTSPHCPIGDYILEQVRQSVSSVPSVKEVRIDLTFDPPWSLERIKPEVRSRLGLEW
;
A
#
# COMPACT_ATOMS: atom_id res chain seq x y z
N ALA A 1 -32.69 17.03 -36.64
CA ALA A 1 -32.47 16.21 -35.42
C ALA A 1 -30.98 16.23 -35.15
N SER A 2 -30.44 16.71 -34.03
CA SER A 2 -30.97 16.89 -32.68
C SER A 2 -30.26 18.08 -32.03
N GLY A 3 -30.92 19.24 -31.97
CA GLY A 3 -30.67 20.18 -30.89
C GLY A 3 -31.39 19.63 -29.67
N PHE A 4 -30.66 19.23 -28.62
CA PHE A 4 -31.19 19.00 -27.26
C PHE A 4 -30.09 18.62 -26.24
N VAL A 5 -28.89 19.21 -26.32
CA VAL A 5 -27.95 19.27 -25.16
C VAL A 5 -27.48 20.70 -25.02
N GLN A 6 -28.46 21.55 -24.74
CA GLN A 6 -28.32 22.94 -24.36
C GLN A 6 -27.91 23.04 -22.88
N TRP A 7 -26.85 23.79 -22.59
CA TRP A 7 -26.75 24.69 -21.43
C TRP A 7 -26.73 24.13 -19.98
N ALA A 8 -26.27 22.91 -19.72
CA ALA A 8 -26.09 22.44 -18.34
C ALA A 8 -24.84 23.04 -17.62
N GLY A 9 -23.89 23.63 -18.35
CA GLY A 9 -22.59 24.07 -17.79
C GLY A 9 -22.55 25.49 -17.21
N ILE A 10 -23.60 26.30 -17.37
CA ILE A 10 -23.60 27.71 -16.92
C ILE A 10 -24.40 27.90 -15.62
N VAL A 11 -25.31 26.98 -15.29
CA VAL A 11 -26.09 27.06 -14.03
C VAL A 11 -25.26 26.57 -12.84
N LEU A 12 -24.41 25.55 -13.02
CA LEU A 12 -23.62 24.97 -11.91
C LEU A 12 -22.45 25.84 -11.41
N TRP A 13 -22.08 26.90 -12.14
CA TRP A 13 -21.10 27.92 -11.71
C TRP A 13 -21.75 29.25 -11.28
N ALA A 14 -23.05 29.45 -11.49
CA ALA A 14 -23.74 30.72 -11.23
C ALA A 14 -24.35 30.83 -9.83
N ASP A 15 -24.87 29.73 -9.27
CA ASP A 15 -25.54 29.78 -7.96
C ASP A 15 -24.55 30.01 -6.81
N ASP A 16 -23.30 29.59 -6.97
CA ASP A 16 -22.22 29.80 -5.99
C ASP A 16 -21.41 31.09 -6.26
N PHE A 17 -21.68 31.78 -7.37
CA PHE A 17 -21.05 33.05 -7.73
C PHE A 17 -21.37 34.13 -6.69
N TRP A 18 -22.63 34.22 -6.21
CA TRP A 18 -23.00 35.28 -5.29
C TRP A 18 -22.56 35.05 -3.83
N ASN A 19 -22.55 33.79 -3.38
CA ASN A 19 -22.11 33.47 -2.01
C ASN A 19 -20.59 33.61 -1.82
N ASN A 20 -19.79 33.30 -2.85
CA ASN A 20 -18.33 33.39 -2.78
C ASN A 20 -17.73 34.75 -3.19
N ILE A 21 -18.43 35.60 -3.93
CA ILE A 21 -17.96 36.98 -4.24
C ILE A 21 -17.83 37.84 -2.97
N VAL A 22 -18.69 37.62 -1.97
CA VAL A 22 -18.62 38.32 -0.68
C VAL A 22 -17.36 37.92 0.09
N ILE A 23 -16.93 36.67 -0.03
CA ILE A 23 -15.71 36.15 0.59
C ILE A 23 -14.46 36.62 -0.19
N GLY A 24 -14.51 36.58 -1.52
CA GLY A 24 -13.40 37.02 -2.40
C GLY A 24 -13.08 38.51 -2.30
N ARG A 25 -14.08 39.38 -2.08
CA ARG A 25 -13.86 40.82 -1.84
C ARG A 25 -13.16 41.12 -0.51
N ARG A 26 -13.24 40.22 0.48
CA ARG A 26 -12.62 40.39 1.80
C ARG A 26 -11.14 40.01 1.79
N ILE A 27 -10.77 38.98 1.03
CA ILE A 27 -9.39 38.48 0.93
C ILE A 27 -8.53 39.36 0.02
N ALA A 28 -9.10 39.97 -1.03
CA ALA A 28 -8.36 40.87 -1.93
C ALA A 28 -7.84 42.16 -1.26
N LYS A 29 -8.31 42.47 -0.03
CA LYS A 29 -7.91 43.68 0.71
C LYS A 29 -6.71 43.45 1.64
N GLU A 30 -6.36 42.19 1.92
CA GLU A 30 -5.19 41.83 2.72
C GLU A 30 -4.16 41.21 1.78
N GLY A 31 -3.30 42.07 1.24
CA GLY A 31 -2.12 41.60 0.53
C GLY A 31 -1.28 40.78 1.48
N MET A 32 -0.92 39.55 1.08
CA MET A 32 0.26 38.92 1.63
C MET A 32 0.95 38.03 0.61
N THR A 33 2.19 38.43 0.38
CA THR A 33 3.34 37.69 -0.12
C THR A 33 3.54 36.39 0.64
N ASN A 34 3.71 35.29 -0.09
CA ASN A 34 4.86 34.39 0.00
C ASN A 34 4.70 33.32 -1.07
N ALA A 35 5.58 33.37 -2.07
CA ALA A 35 5.76 32.26 -3.00
C ALA A 35 6.50 31.17 -2.23
N GLU A 36 5.77 30.31 -1.52
CA GLU A 36 6.31 29.04 -1.06
C GLU A 36 6.83 28.28 -2.29
N GLU A 37 8.10 27.88 -2.26
CA GLU A 37 8.70 27.08 -3.32
C GLU A 37 7.98 25.73 -3.39
N ILE A 38 7.06 25.60 -4.33
CA ILE A 38 6.39 24.33 -4.60
C ILE A 38 7.39 23.40 -5.28
N THR A 39 7.85 22.41 -4.52
CA THR A 39 8.74 21.35 -4.98
C THR A 39 8.00 20.19 -5.66
N ASP A 40 6.70 20.03 -5.41
CA ASP A 40 5.83 19.02 -6.04
C ASP A 40 4.36 19.47 -6.14
N ILE A 41 3.61 18.95 -7.11
CA ILE A 41 2.16 19.18 -7.25
C ILE A 41 1.39 18.12 -6.45
N THR A 42 0.77 18.53 -5.35
CA THR A 42 0.01 17.65 -4.44
C THR A 42 -1.50 17.89 -4.54
N PRO A 43 -2.36 16.98 -4.01
CA PRO A 43 -3.82 17.21 -4.00
C PRO A 43 -4.26 18.52 -3.35
N GLN A 44 -3.50 18.98 -2.35
CA GLN A 44 -3.76 20.20 -1.59
C GLN A 44 -3.23 21.46 -2.29
N THR A 45 -2.44 21.30 -3.35
CA THR A 45 -1.95 22.44 -4.14
C THR A 45 -3.14 23.16 -4.78
N LYS A 46 -3.13 24.49 -4.72
CA LYS A 46 -4.18 25.32 -5.33
C LYS A 46 -4.02 25.34 -6.84
N VAL A 47 -5.15 25.29 -7.56
CA VAL A 47 -5.16 25.24 -9.04
C VAL A 47 -4.47 26.48 -9.62
N ALA A 48 -4.69 27.67 -9.07
CA ALA A 48 -4.03 28.89 -9.53
C ALA A 48 -2.52 28.82 -9.36
N THR A 49 -2.03 28.24 -8.26
CA THR A 49 -0.59 28.18 -8.00
C THR A 49 0.10 27.25 -8.98
N VAL A 50 -0.55 26.14 -9.37
CA VAL A 50 -0.04 25.26 -10.44
C VAL A 50 -0.03 25.98 -11.79
N LEU A 51 -1.10 26.69 -12.14
CA LEU A 51 -1.18 27.41 -13.42
C LEU A 51 -0.24 28.62 -13.49
N GLU A 52 0.02 29.30 -12.36
CA GLU A 52 0.97 30.40 -12.25
C GLU A 52 2.42 29.90 -12.40
N ARG A 53 2.73 28.71 -11.84
CA ARG A 53 4.09 28.14 -11.87
C ARG A 53 4.39 27.33 -13.13
N TYR A 54 3.40 26.58 -13.62
CA TYR A 54 3.52 25.66 -14.75
C TYR A 54 2.41 25.95 -15.78
N PRO A 55 2.51 27.03 -16.57
CA PRO A 55 1.45 27.44 -17.49
C PRO A 55 1.01 26.37 -18.50
N GLN A 56 1.93 25.47 -18.88
CA GLN A 56 1.68 24.35 -19.78
C GLN A 56 0.70 23.31 -19.21
N THR A 57 0.51 23.29 -17.89
CA THR A 57 -0.47 22.39 -17.25
C THR A 57 -1.92 22.76 -17.54
N LEU A 58 -2.17 23.97 -18.08
CA LEU A 58 -3.52 24.40 -18.47
C LEU A 58 -4.17 23.42 -19.45
N GLU A 59 -3.40 22.91 -20.42
CA GLU A 59 -3.92 21.96 -21.41
C GLU A 59 -4.35 20.64 -20.76
N VAL A 60 -3.64 20.20 -19.72
CA VAL A 60 -4.01 19.02 -18.94
C VAL A 60 -5.34 19.27 -18.24
N PHE A 61 -5.49 20.38 -17.52
CA PHE A 61 -6.77 20.72 -16.89
C PHE A 61 -7.93 20.78 -17.90
N LEU A 62 -7.74 21.37 -19.08
CA LEU A 62 -8.79 21.42 -20.10
C LEU A 62 -9.17 20.02 -20.62
N ARG A 63 -8.20 19.11 -20.80
CA ARG A 63 -8.45 17.72 -21.20
C ARG A 63 -9.28 16.95 -20.17
N TYR A 64 -9.10 17.23 -18.89
CA TYR A 64 -9.86 16.63 -17.80
C TYR A 64 -11.21 17.30 -17.53
N GLY A 65 -11.65 18.23 -18.39
CA GLY A 65 -12.99 18.83 -18.32
C GLY A 65 -13.07 20.15 -17.56
N PHE A 66 -11.96 20.71 -17.10
CA PHE A 66 -11.93 22.02 -16.42
C PHE A 66 -12.05 23.21 -17.40
N ALA A 67 -13.03 23.17 -18.31
CA ALA A 67 -13.27 24.16 -19.36
C ALA A 67 -13.36 25.62 -18.86
N PRO A 68 -13.92 25.93 -17.67
CA PRO A 68 -13.95 27.31 -17.14
C PRO A 68 -12.56 27.94 -16.97
N LEU A 69 -11.49 27.14 -16.82
CA LEU A 69 -10.13 27.64 -16.69
C LEU A 69 -9.58 28.24 -18.00
N ALA A 70 -10.24 28.05 -19.14
CA ALA A 70 -9.91 28.77 -20.37
C ALA A 70 -10.06 30.30 -20.16
N ASN A 71 -11.00 30.74 -19.31
CA ASN A 71 -11.25 32.16 -19.03
C ASN A 71 -10.16 32.73 -18.07
N PRO A 72 -9.38 33.74 -18.48
CA PRO A 72 -8.35 34.37 -17.65
C PRO A 72 -8.87 34.97 -16.33
N VAL A 73 -10.13 35.41 -16.30
CA VAL A 73 -10.74 36.00 -15.09
C VAL A 73 -10.97 34.92 -14.03
N LEU A 74 -11.50 33.76 -14.42
CA LEU A 74 -11.77 32.65 -13.50
C LEU A 74 -10.48 32.01 -12.96
N ARG A 75 -9.41 32.01 -13.77
CA ARG A 75 -8.06 31.65 -13.32
C ARG A 75 -7.56 32.56 -12.20
N LYS A 76 -7.83 33.87 -12.29
CA LYS A 76 -7.35 34.87 -11.34
C LYS A 76 -8.21 35.01 -10.08
N THR A 77 -9.44 34.47 -10.08
CA THR A 77 -10.38 34.63 -8.95
C THR A 77 -10.68 33.32 -8.25
N MET A 78 -11.06 32.27 -8.99
CA MET A 78 -11.63 31.05 -8.43
C MET A 78 -10.60 29.94 -8.24
N ALA A 79 -9.66 29.80 -9.18
CA ALA A 79 -8.58 28.83 -9.04
C ALA A 79 -7.65 29.10 -7.83
N ARG A 80 -7.68 30.31 -7.24
CA ARG A 80 -6.87 30.72 -6.07
C ARG A 80 -7.36 30.17 -4.74
N VAL A 81 -8.63 29.78 -4.67
CA VAL A 81 -9.28 29.33 -3.44
C VAL A 81 -9.67 27.86 -3.48
N VAL A 82 -9.46 27.19 -4.61
CA VAL A 82 -9.82 25.79 -4.84
C VAL A 82 -8.56 24.94 -4.97
N THR A 83 -8.48 23.86 -4.18
CA THR A 83 -7.43 22.84 -4.31
C THR A 83 -7.73 21.89 -5.46
N ILE A 84 -6.70 21.21 -5.99
CA ILE A 84 -6.87 20.21 -7.06
C ILE A 84 -7.83 19.09 -6.62
N GLU A 85 -7.71 18.62 -5.37
CA GLU A 85 -8.62 17.63 -4.79
C GLU A 85 -10.08 18.10 -4.78
N GLN A 86 -10.34 19.34 -4.33
CA GLN A 86 -11.68 19.92 -4.31
C GLN A 86 -12.26 20.08 -5.71
N ALA A 87 -11.42 20.45 -6.69
CA ALA A 87 -11.82 20.56 -8.08
C ALA A 87 -12.19 19.19 -8.67
N CYS A 88 -11.37 18.15 -8.41
CA CYS A 88 -11.61 16.79 -8.90
C CYS A 88 -12.88 16.17 -8.32
N ARG A 89 -13.09 16.31 -7.01
CA ARG A 89 -14.28 15.76 -6.32
C ARG A 89 -15.58 16.34 -6.87
N ARG A 90 -15.57 17.59 -7.31
CA ARG A 90 -16.76 18.30 -7.83
C ARG A 90 -17.08 17.92 -9.28
N GLU A 91 -16.04 17.77 -10.11
CA GLU A 91 -16.19 17.44 -11.53
C GLU A 91 -16.22 15.91 -11.78
N GLY A 92 -16.03 15.09 -10.76
CA GLY A 92 -15.98 13.63 -10.88
C GLY A 92 -14.73 13.12 -11.60
N VAL A 93 -13.62 13.87 -11.50
CA VAL A 93 -12.35 13.59 -12.16
C VAL A 93 -11.48 12.68 -11.28
N ASP A 94 -10.79 11.72 -11.89
CA ASP A 94 -9.77 10.92 -11.21
C ASP A 94 -8.58 11.80 -10.82
N LEU A 95 -8.48 12.06 -9.52
CA LEU A 95 -7.44 12.88 -8.89
C LEU A 95 -6.02 12.34 -9.16
N GLN A 96 -5.83 11.02 -9.12
CA GLN A 96 -4.51 10.42 -9.29
C GLN A 96 -4.08 10.49 -10.76
N ALA A 97 -5.01 10.27 -11.69
CA ALA A 97 -4.75 10.43 -13.11
C ALA A 97 -4.39 11.87 -13.46
N LEU A 98 -5.15 12.85 -12.95
CA LEU A 98 -4.86 14.26 -13.15
C LEU A 98 -3.50 14.65 -12.56
N LEU A 99 -3.20 14.28 -11.31
CA LEU A 99 -1.92 14.63 -10.67
C LEU A 99 -0.72 14.04 -11.41
N ARG A 100 -0.83 12.81 -11.91
CA ARG A 100 0.21 12.19 -12.73
C ARG A 100 0.47 12.99 -14.01
N ASP A 101 -0.59 13.34 -14.75
CA ASP A 101 -0.46 14.09 -15.99
C ASP A 101 0.01 15.53 -15.76
N LEU A 102 -0.39 16.16 -14.65
CA LEU A 102 0.07 17.48 -14.24
C LEU A 102 1.57 17.47 -13.89
N ARG A 103 2.02 16.51 -13.09
CA ARG A 103 3.45 16.34 -12.74
C ARG A 103 4.29 16.08 -13.98
N LYS A 104 3.79 15.22 -14.88
CA LYS A 104 4.43 14.97 -16.18
C LYS A 104 4.57 16.24 -17.02
N ALA A 105 3.48 17.01 -17.18
CA ALA A 105 3.52 18.29 -17.91
C ALA A 105 4.40 19.34 -17.22
N ALA A 106 4.53 19.29 -15.90
CA ALA A 106 5.39 20.16 -15.11
C ALA A 106 6.88 19.74 -15.12
N GLY A 107 7.22 18.58 -15.69
CA GLY A 107 8.59 18.03 -15.64
C GLY A 107 8.99 17.53 -14.25
N LEU A 108 8.02 17.27 -13.38
CA LEU A 108 8.17 16.78 -12.01
C LEU A 108 8.00 15.26 -11.94
N GLU A 109 8.47 14.52 -12.94
CA GLU A 109 8.42 13.05 -12.93
C GLU A 109 9.36 12.52 -11.83
N ALA A 110 8.84 12.38 -10.62
CA ALA A 110 9.39 11.44 -9.66
C ALA A 110 9.13 10.03 -10.20
N GLU A 111 10.19 9.25 -10.35
CA GLU A 111 10.16 7.83 -10.72
C GLU A 111 9.16 7.13 -9.79
N GLN A 112 8.02 6.68 -10.33
CA GLN A 112 7.02 6.00 -9.49
C GLN A 112 7.63 4.67 -9.05
N PRO A 113 7.67 4.36 -7.74
CA PRO A 113 8.17 3.08 -7.28
C PRO A 113 7.35 1.98 -7.96
N THR A 114 8.06 1.04 -8.57
CA THR A 114 7.47 -0.09 -9.29
C THR A 114 6.51 -0.85 -8.37
N PRO A 115 5.51 -1.58 -8.88
CA PRO A 115 4.66 -2.43 -8.04
C PRO A 115 5.45 -3.40 -7.15
N SER A 116 6.67 -3.78 -7.57
CA SER A 116 7.62 -4.56 -6.78
C SER A 116 8.25 -3.77 -5.63
N GLU A 117 8.47 -2.46 -5.78
CA GLU A 117 9.00 -1.59 -4.73
C GLU A 117 7.91 -1.18 -3.75
N VAL A 118 6.68 -0.94 -4.20
CA VAL A 118 5.53 -0.73 -3.32
C VAL A 118 5.26 -1.99 -2.49
N ALA A 119 5.35 -3.18 -3.09
CA ALA A 119 5.29 -4.45 -2.38
C ALA A 119 6.44 -4.62 -1.38
N ARG A 120 7.67 -4.22 -1.74
CA ARG A 120 8.84 -4.24 -0.84
C ARG A 120 8.72 -3.21 0.29
N GLU A 121 8.17 -2.03 0.03
CA GLU A 121 7.97 -0.98 1.03
C GLU A 121 6.81 -1.32 1.99
N LEU A 122 5.75 -1.94 1.48
CA LEU A 122 4.68 -2.53 2.30
C LEU A 122 5.20 -3.69 3.15
N ALA A 123 6.10 -4.53 2.62
CA ALA A 123 6.79 -5.57 3.38
C ALA A 123 7.79 -5.00 4.41
N ALA A 124 8.43 -3.86 4.09
CA ALA A 124 9.38 -3.18 4.96
C ALA A 124 8.71 -2.34 6.07
N LYS A 125 7.44 -1.95 5.91
CA LYS A 125 6.65 -1.19 6.90
C LYS A 125 5.81 -2.05 7.86
N SER A 126 5.88 -3.37 7.79
CA SER A 126 5.34 -4.22 8.86
C SER A 126 6.36 -4.22 10.01
N GLU A 127 6.11 -3.35 11.00
CA GLU A 127 6.93 -3.16 12.21
C GLU A 127 6.95 -4.39 13.14
N THR A 128 6.19 -5.45 12.84
CA THR A 128 6.24 -6.69 13.60
C THR A 128 7.47 -7.52 13.20
N PRO A 129 8.43 -7.75 14.12
CA PRO A 129 9.58 -8.60 13.83
C PRO A 129 9.12 -10.04 13.59
N PHE A 130 9.88 -10.79 12.80
CA PHE A 130 9.75 -12.23 12.79
C PHE A 130 10.22 -12.78 14.12
N HIS A 131 9.39 -13.56 14.78
CA HIS A 131 9.79 -14.39 15.90
C HIS A 131 10.30 -15.72 15.37
N SER A 132 11.49 -16.13 15.81
CA SER A 132 12.13 -17.38 15.38
C SER A 132 11.82 -18.55 16.31
N ASP A 133 11.23 -18.27 17.48
CA ASP A 133 10.89 -19.29 18.48
C ASP A 133 9.49 -19.01 19.10
N PRO A 134 8.70 -20.05 19.40
CA PRO A 134 7.39 -19.90 20.05
C PRO A 134 7.42 -19.07 21.34
N SER A 135 8.51 -19.09 22.10
CA SER A 135 8.66 -18.33 23.36
C SER A 135 8.69 -16.81 23.16
N GLN A 136 9.00 -16.35 21.94
CA GLN A 136 9.02 -14.93 21.59
C GLN A 136 7.63 -14.39 21.25
N ALA A 137 6.65 -15.27 21.00
CA ALA A 137 5.29 -14.88 20.65
C ALA A 137 4.62 -14.11 21.79
N THR A 138 4.16 -12.90 21.49
CA THR A 138 3.54 -12.01 22.48
C THR A 138 2.02 -12.03 22.42
N ASP A 139 1.45 -12.12 21.20
CA ASP A 139 0.00 -12.21 21.00
C ASP A 139 -0.51 -13.65 21.19
N PHE A 140 -1.73 -13.78 21.71
CA PHE A 140 -2.36 -15.09 21.92
C PHE A 140 -2.58 -15.84 20.61
N THR A 141 -2.98 -15.13 19.54
CA THR A 141 -3.20 -15.73 18.22
C THR A 141 -1.90 -16.25 17.65
N GLU A 142 -0.82 -15.49 17.81
CA GLU A 142 0.50 -15.90 17.38
C GLU A 142 0.95 -17.20 18.08
N LYS A 143 0.69 -17.33 19.38
CA LYS A 143 0.95 -18.58 20.12
C LYS A 143 0.14 -19.76 19.57
N LEU A 144 -1.11 -19.51 19.15
CA LEU A 144 -1.92 -20.54 18.50
C LEU A 144 -1.38 -20.90 17.11
N ILE A 145 -0.84 -19.94 16.36
CA ILE A 145 -0.17 -20.20 15.07
C ILE A 145 1.04 -21.10 15.31
N TRP A 146 1.87 -20.81 16.31
CA TRP A 146 2.99 -21.69 16.69
C TRP A 146 2.53 -23.09 17.08
N ALA A 147 1.49 -23.21 17.90
CA ALA A 147 0.93 -24.51 18.26
C ALA A 147 0.38 -25.29 17.05
N ALA A 148 -0.22 -24.60 16.08
CA ALA A 148 -0.66 -25.22 14.82
C ALA A 148 0.52 -25.71 13.97
N LEU A 149 1.64 -24.98 13.95
CA LEU A 149 2.87 -25.39 13.28
C LEU A 149 3.54 -26.58 13.97
N GLU A 150 3.47 -26.67 15.30
CA GLU A 150 3.94 -27.85 16.06
C GLU A 150 3.13 -29.12 15.75
N GLY A 151 1.92 -28.99 15.21
CA GLY A 151 1.11 -30.10 14.71
C GLY A 151 1.41 -30.53 13.26
N CYS A 152 2.36 -29.86 12.59
CA CYS A 152 2.77 -30.19 11.22
C CYS A 152 4.04 -31.03 11.22
N TYR A 153 4.10 -32.07 10.40
CA TYR A 153 5.16 -33.08 10.38
C TYR A 153 5.68 -33.30 8.98
N ASP A 154 6.99 -33.53 8.86
CA ASP A 154 7.60 -34.00 7.62
C ASP A 154 7.35 -35.51 7.49
N PRO A 155 6.68 -36.01 6.43
CA PRO A 155 6.47 -37.45 6.22
C PRO A 155 7.76 -38.28 6.17
N GLU A 156 8.89 -37.67 5.82
CA GLU A 156 10.20 -38.32 5.79
C GLU A 156 10.81 -38.46 7.20
N ILE A 157 10.40 -37.61 8.15
CA ILE A 157 10.88 -37.61 9.54
C ILE A 157 9.69 -37.46 10.51
N PRO A 158 8.85 -38.50 10.66
CA PRO A 158 7.60 -38.40 11.43
C PRO A 158 7.80 -38.22 12.94
N ASP A 159 8.99 -38.55 13.46
CA ASP A 159 9.32 -38.49 14.90
C ASP A 159 9.64 -37.06 15.41
N ALA A 160 9.55 -36.06 14.54
CA ALA A 160 9.73 -34.65 14.89
C ALA A 160 8.82 -33.73 14.04
N ASN A 161 8.28 -32.67 14.65
CA ASN A 161 7.50 -31.69 13.91
C ASN A 161 8.39 -30.65 13.20
N ILE A 162 7.81 -29.87 12.29
CA ILE A 162 8.57 -28.90 11.48
C ILE A 162 9.24 -27.78 12.30
N VAL A 163 8.73 -27.48 13.51
CA VAL A 163 9.32 -26.49 14.42
C VAL A 163 10.53 -27.09 15.13
N GLU A 164 10.42 -28.34 15.60
CA GLU A 164 11.50 -29.12 16.20
C GLU A 164 12.66 -29.39 15.23
N LEU A 165 12.33 -29.62 13.96
CA LEU A 165 13.30 -29.78 12.87
C LEU A 165 13.98 -28.46 12.48
N GLY A 166 13.52 -27.32 13.00
CA GLY A 166 14.06 -26.01 12.65
C GLY A 166 13.79 -25.60 11.20
N LEU A 167 12.68 -26.10 10.62
CA LEU A 167 12.25 -25.74 9.26
C LEU A 167 11.54 -24.39 9.23
N VAL A 168 10.98 -23.95 10.35
CA VAL A 168 10.37 -22.62 10.51
C VAL A 168 11.44 -21.62 10.93
N TYR A 169 11.72 -20.64 10.09
CA TYR A 169 12.72 -19.59 10.35
C TYR A 169 12.12 -18.39 11.05
N GLY A 170 10.85 -18.11 10.80
CA GLY A 170 10.14 -17.13 11.59
C GLY A 170 8.66 -17.06 11.29
N VAL A 171 7.91 -16.66 12.30
CA VAL A 171 6.48 -16.35 12.22
C VAL A 171 6.29 -14.87 12.51
N ARG A 172 5.41 -14.23 11.74
CA ARG A 172 4.98 -12.86 11.96
C ARG A 172 3.46 -12.81 11.89
N TRP A 173 2.85 -12.19 12.88
CA TRP A 173 1.41 -12.03 12.97
C TRP A 173 1.02 -10.56 12.80
N ASP A 174 0.26 -10.25 11.75
CA ASP A 174 -0.37 -8.93 11.56
C ASP A 174 -1.82 -9.00 12.05
N LYS A 175 -2.03 -8.51 13.28
CA LYS A 175 -3.33 -8.51 13.95
C LYS A 175 -4.37 -7.62 13.26
N GLU A 176 -3.95 -6.52 12.63
CA GLU A 176 -4.87 -5.58 12.00
C GLU A 176 -5.42 -6.16 10.70
N LYS A 177 -4.54 -6.75 9.89
CA LYS A 177 -4.92 -7.38 8.62
C LYS A 177 -5.47 -8.79 8.80
N GLY A 178 -5.12 -9.46 9.89
CA GLY A 178 -5.42 -10.88 10.11
C GLY A 178 -4.56 -11.80 9.24
N VAL A 179 -3.31 -11.41 8.99
CA VAL A 179 -2.40 -12.11 8.07
C VAL A 179 -1.30 -12.79 8.90
N ALA A 180 -1.14 -14.10 8.70
CA ALA A 180 -0.03 -14.88 9.25
C ALA A 180 1.05 -15.04 8.17
N GLU A 181 2.24 -14.49 8.40
CA GLU A 181 3.39 -14.66 7.51
C GLU A 181 4.37 -15.65 8.14
N ILE A 182 4.66 -16.73 7.41
CA ILE A 182 5.50 -17.83 7.88
C ILE A 182 6.67 -17.93 6.92
N ARG A 183 7.86 -17.65 7.41
CA ARG A 183 9.11 -17.93 6.69
C ARG A 183 9.59 -19.31 7.08
N MET A 184 9.70 -20.19 6.09
CA MET A 184 10.13 -21.56 6.31
C MET A 184 10.98 -22.08 5.16
N THR A 185 11.59 -23.24 5.38
CA THR A 185 12.37 -23.97 4.41
C THR A 185 11.88 -25.43 4.33
N LEU A 186 12.48 -26.21 3.45
CA LEU A 186 12.30 -27.65 3.37
C LEU A 186 13.65 -28.33 3.56
N THR A 187 13.62 -29.61 3.92
CA THR A 187 14.81 -30.46 4.01
C THR A 187 15.54 -30.60 2.66
N SER A 188 14.83 -30.44 1.53
CA SER A 188 15.38 -30.42 0.18
C SER A 188 14.57 -29.53 -0.79
N PRO A 189 15.23 -28.77 -1.68
CA PRO A 189 14.56 -27.81 -2.59
C PRO A 189 13.74 -28.44 -3.71
N HIS A 190 13.96 -29.71 -4.06
CA HIS A 190 13.26 -30.39 -5.15
C HIS A 190 12.44 -31.58 -4.64
N CYS A 191 12.02 -31.56 -3.37
CA CYS A 191 11.29 -32.67 -2.79
C CYS A 191 9.82 -32.66 -3.27
N PRO A 192 9.31 -33.73 -3.92
CA PRO A 192 7.90 -33.82 -4.33
C PRO A 192 6.94 -33.82 -3.13
N ILE A 193 7.43 -34.11 -1.92
CA ILE A 193 6.67 -34.08 -0.67
C ILE A 193 6.61 -32.65 -0.08
N GLY A 194 7.45 -31.72 -0.55
CA GLY A 194 7.47 -30.34 -0.08
C GLY A 194 6.10 -29.66 -0.18
N ASP A 195 5.38 -29.87 -1.28
CA ASP A 195 4.03 -29.33 -1.48
C ASP A 195 3.03 -29.84 -0.43
N TYR A 196 3.16 -31.09 0.01
CA TYR A 196 2.33 -31.66 1.06
C TYR A 196 2.56 -30.95 2.40
N ILE A 197 3.82 -30.68 2.75
CA ILE A 197 4.17 -29.96 3.99
C ILE A 197 3.64 -28.52 3.94
N LEU A 198 3.82 -27.83 2.80
CA LEU A 198 3.32 -26.46 2.63
C LEU A 198 1.79 -26.39 2.73
N GLU A 199 1.09 -27.36 2.16
CA GLU A 199 -0.36 -27.42 2.25
C GLU A 199 -0.83 -27.76 3.66
N GLN A 200 -0.17 -28.69 4.35
CA GLN A 200 -0.44 -28.99 5.75
C GLN A 200 -0.28 -27.75 6.62
N VAL A 201 0.81 -26.99 6.45
CA VAL A 201 1.05 -25.72 7.15
C VAL A 201 -0.06 -24.71 6.86
N ARG A 202 -0.40 -24.53 5.58
CA ARG A 202 -1.47 -23.60 5.18
C ARG A 202 -2.79 -23.98 5.84
N GLN A 203 -3.17 -25.25 5.82
CA GLN A 203 -4.43 -25.73 6.40
C GLN A 203 -4.45 -25.58 7.92
N SER A 204 -3.40 -26.02 8.59
CA SER A 204 -3.28 -25.93 10.05
C SER A 204 -3.35 -24.50 10.55
N VAL A 205 -2.58 -23.58 9.93
CA VAL A 205 -2.58 -22.17 10.35
C VAL A 205 -3.87 -21.45 9.96
N SER A 206 -4.47 -21.79 8.81
CA SER A 206 -5.78 -21.21 8.41
C SER A 206 -6.92 -21.61 9.35
N SER A 207 -6.76 -22.71 10.09
CA SER A 207 -7.76 -23.14 11.09
C SER A 207 -7.72 -22.32 12.38
N VAL A 208 -6.67 -21.53 12.60
CA VAL A 208 -6.51 -20.71 13.79
C VAL A 208 -7.51 -19.55 13.77
N PRO A 209 -8.28 -19.34 14.85
CA PRO A 209 -9.23 -18.23 14.93
C PRO A 209 -8.54 -16.87 14.68
N SER A 210 -9.18 -16.01 13.90
CA SER A 210 -8.70 -14.67 13.50
C SER A 210 -7.74 -14.62 12.31
N VAL A 211 -7.17 -15.76 11.89
CA VAL A 211 -6.36 -15.82 10.65
C VAL A 211 -7.31 -15.73 9.45
N LYS A 212 -7.10 -14.72 8.60
CA LYS A 212 -7.84 -14.50 7.35
C LYS A 212 -7.03 -14.94 6.12
N GLU A 213 -5.71 -14.79 6.20
CA GLU A 213 -4.78 -15.11 5.12
C GLU A 213 -3.50 -15.71 5.70
N VAL A 214 -3.00 -16.75 5.04
CA VAL A 214 -1.70 -17.38 5.36
C VAL A 214 -0.76 -17.17 4.19
N ARG A 215 0.36 -16.50 4.45
CA ARG A 215 1.45 -16.28 3.49
C ARG A 215 2.64 -17.12 3.90
N ILE A 216 3.05 -18.01 3.01
CA ILE A 216 4.23 -18.84 3.21
C ILE A 216 5.35 -18.28 2.32
N ASP A 217 6.40 -17.80 2.97
CA ASP A 217 7.66 -17.37 2.37
C ASP A 217 8.64 -18.55 2.41
N LEU A 218 8.63 -19.35 1.34
CA LEU A 218 9.55 -20.48 1.19
C LEU A 218 10.92 -19.98 0.75
N THR A 219 11.91 -20.11 1.63
CA THR A 219 13.31 -19.74 1.36
C THR A 219 14.24 -20.93 1.55
N PHE A 220 15.31 -20.95 0.75
CA PHE A 220 16.44 -21.89 0.90
C PHE A 220 17.72 -21.15 1.29
N ASP A 221 17.61 -19.86 1.59
CA ASP A 221 18.68 -19.03 2.12
C ASP A 221 18.26 -18.48 3.50
N PRO A 222 18.99 -18.84 4.58
CA PRO A 222 20.11 -19.79 4.62
C PRO A 222 19.66 -21.24 4.32
N PRO A 223 20.57 -22.15 3.90
CA PRO A 223 20.22 -23.55 3.72
C PRO A 223 19.91 -24.23 5.06
N TRP A 224 19.03 -25.23 5.01
CA TRP A 224 18.76 -26.08 6.16
C TRP A 224 19.91 -27.06 6.41
N SER A 225 20.20 -27.33 7.69
CA SER A 225 21.18 -28.32 8.13
C SER A 225 20.70 -29.00 9.41
N LEU A 226 21.22 -30.20 9.70
CA LEU A 226 20.90 -30.96 10.91
C LEU A 226 21.21 -30.20 12.22
N GLU A 227 22.09 -29.21 12.16
CA GLU A 227 22.43 -28.34 13.31
C GLU A 227 21.25 -27.48 13.76
N ARG A 228 20.25 -27.28 12.90
CA ARG A 228 19.03 -26.51 13.22
C ARG A 228 18.02 -27.32 14.02
N ILE A 229 18.14 -28.64 14.06
CA ILE A 229 17.28 -29.49 14.86
C ILE A 229 17.56 -29.22 16.33
N LYS A 230 16.51 -29.05 17.15
CA LYS A 230 16.67 -28.82 18.59
C LYS A 230 17.53 -29.92 19.24
N PRO A 231 18.47 -29.61 20.16
CA PRO A 231 19.39 -30.58 20.73
C PRO A 231 18.70 -31.83 21.33
N GLU A 232 17.64 -31.61 22.11
CA GLU A 232 16.80 -32.67 22.68
C GLU A 232 16.16 -33.58 21.63
N VAL A 233 15.82 -33.04 20.46
CA VAL A 233 15.22 -33.80 19.35
C VAL A 233 16.29 -34.58 18.59
N ARG A 234 17.49 -33.99 18.40
CA ARG A 234 18.62 -34.71 17.80
C ARG A 234 18.98 -35.98 18.57
N SER A 235 18.95 -35.90 19.90
CA SER A 235 19.16 -37.06 20.78
C SER A 235 18.07 -38.11 20.58
N ARG A 236 16.79 -37.69 20.56
CA ARG A 236 15.63 -38.56 20.31
C ARG A 236 15.71 -39.27 18.95
N LEU A 237 16.24 -38.60 17.94
CA LEU A 237 16.42 -39.14 16.58
C LEU A 237 17.72 -39.94 16.40
N GLY A 238 18.58 -40.02 17.43
CA GLY A 238 19.85 -40.75 17.34
C GLY A 238 20.90 -40.10 16.44
N LEU A 239 20.85 -38.77 16.26
CA LEU A 239 21.73 -37.99 15.37
C LEU A 239 22.92 -37.35 16.11
N GLU A 240 23.40 -38.01 17.16
CA GLU A 240 24.60 -37.62 17.93
C GLU A 240 25.82 -38.30 17.31
N TRP A 241 26.64 -37.54 16.59
CA TRP A 241 27.95 -37.97 16.07
C TRP A 241 28.94 -36.82 16.15
#